data_AF-X1CB46-F1
#
_entry.id   AF-X1CB46-F1
#
_cell.length_a   1.000
_cell.length_b   1.000
_cell.length_c   1.000
_cell.angle_alpha   90.00
_cell.angle_beta   90.00
_cell.angle_gamma   90.00
#
_symmetry.space_group_name_H-M   'P 1'
#
loop_
_entity.id
_entity.type
_entity.pdbx_description
1 polymer ?
#
loop_
_entity_poly.entity_id
_entity_poly.type
_entity_poly.pdbx_seq_one_letter_code
_entity_poly.pdbx_strand_id
1 'polypeptide(L)' 'MNSQVCVVGTGVIGLPTGLHISKYYDVVGFDINLKAVEHAKQMGLNATCEELPYADIYVIAVTTSINQDD' A
#
# COMPACT_ATOMS: atom_id res chain seq x y z
N MET A 1 18.47 -6.37 -10.08
CA MET A 1 17.77 -5.85 -8.88
C MET A 1 16.29 -5.80 -9.23
N ASN A 2 15.43 -6.34 -8.38
CA ASN A 2 13.98 -6.11 -8.52
C ASN A 2 13.69 -4.69 -8.02
N SER A 3 12.88 -3.93 -8.75
CA SER A 3 12.45 -2.60 -8.30
C SER A 3 11.62 -2.71 -7.03
N GLN A 4 11.87 -1.81 -6.08
CA GLN A 4 11.09 -1.71 -4.85
C GLN A 4 9.83 -0.89 -5.10
N VAL A 5 8.67 -1.43 -4.76
CA VAL A 5 7.37 -0.77 -4.92
C VAL A 5 6.73 -0.57 -3.55
N CYS A 6 6.35 0.67 -3.25
CA CYS A 6 5.52 0.97 -2.09
C CYS A 6 4.08 1.20 -2.51
N VAL A 7 3.14 0.48 -1.90
CA VAL A 7 1.70 0.74 -2.06
C VAL A 7 1.22 1.56 -0.88
N VAL A 8 0.82 2.81 -1.13
CA VAL A 8 0.33 3.77 -0.15
C VAL A 8 -1.19 3.68 -0.08
N GLY A 9 -1.70 3.27 1.08
CA GLY A 9 -3.09 2.88 1.33
C GLY A 9 -3.27 1.38 1.09
N THR A 10 -3.48 0.59 2.14
CA THR A 10 -3.70 -0.87 2.07
C THR A 10 -5.16 -1.24 2.31
N GLY A 11 -6.07 -0.38 1.86
CA GLY A 11 -7.50 -0.63 1.86
C GLY A 11 -7.95 -1.61 0.77
N VAL A 12 -9.24 -1.62 0.49
CA VAL A 12 -9.90 -2.56 -0.44
C VAL A 12 -9.30 -2.58 -1.86
N ILE A 13 -8.70 -1.47 -2.31
CA ILE A 13 -8.02 -1.39 -3.60
C ILE A 13 -6.52 -1.68 -3.45
N GLY A 14 -5.84 -0.98 -2.54
CA GLY A 14 -4.39 -1.09 -2.44
C GLY A 14 -3.89 -2.47 -2.01
N LEU A 15 -4.61 -3.20 -1.15
CA LEU A 15 -4.22 -4.55 -0.75
C LEU A 15 -4.17 -5.55 -1.93
N PRO A 16 -5.26 -5.78 -2.69
CA PRO A 16 -5.20 -6.68 -3.84
C PRO A 16 -4.23 -6.20 -4.93
N THR A 17 -4.09 -4.88 -5.10
CA THR A 17 -3.08 -4.30 -6.00
C THR A 17 -1.66 -4.68 -5.56
N GLY A 18 -1.32 -4.49 -4.28
CA GLY A 18 -0.01 -4.85 -3.73
C GLY A 18 0.30 -6.35 -3.82
N LEU A 19 -0.69 -7.20 -3.52
CA LEU A 19 -0.56 -8.65 -3.66
C LEU A 19 -0.40 -9.11 -5.13
N HIS A 20 -0.94 -8.36 -6.09
CA HIS A 20 -0.73 -8.65 -7.51
C HIS A 20 0.68 -8.24 -7.95
N ILE A 21 1.14 -7.05 -7.54
CA ILE A 21 2.47 -6.52 -7.86
C ILE A 21 3.57 -7.39 -7.21
N SER A 22 3.33 -7.93 -6.01
CA SER A 22 4.31 -8.76 -5.27
C SER A 22 4.66 -10.08 -5.96
N LYS A 23 3.91 -10.46 -7.01
CA LYS A 23 4.25 -11.59 -7.88
C LYS A 23 5.43 -11.30 -8.79
N TYR A 24 5.78 -10.03 -8.99
CA TYR A 24 6.76 -9.57 -9.96
C TYR A 24 7.85 -8.68 -9.35
N TYR A 25 7.53 -7.94 -8.27
CA TYR A 25 8.41 -6.95 -7.64
C TYR A 25 8.46 -7.10 -6.12
N ASP A 26 9.43 -6.46 -5.49
CA ASP A 26 9.51 -6.39 -4.04
C ASP A 26 8.55 -5.31 -3.55
N VAL A 27 7.49 -5.71 -2.83
CA VAL A 27 6.40 -4.79 -2.44
C VAL A 27 6.32 -4.63 -0.93
N VAL A 28 6.18 -3.38 -0.49
CA VAL A 28 5.82 -3.02 0.89
C VAL A 28 4.58 -2.12 0.90
N GLY A 29 3.61 -2.44 1.74
CA GLY A 29 2.46 -1.59 2.01
C GLY A 29 2.77 -0.50 3.03
N PHE A 30 2.19 0.67 2.85
CA PHE A 30 2.16 1.71 3.87
C PHE A 30 0.72 2.16 4.08
N ASP A 31 0.27 2.18 5.34
CA ASP A 31 -1.04 2.73 5.70
C ASP A 31 -0.95 3.37 7.08
N ILE A 32 -1.57 4.55 7.25
CA ILE A 32 -1.58 5.25 8.54
C ILE A 32 -2.43 4.52 9.59
N ASN A 33 -3.35 3.65 9.16
CA ASN A 33 -4.22 2.88 10.03
C ASN A 33 -3.59 1.54 10.37
N LEU A 34 -3.17 1.37 11.63
CA LEU A 34 -2.58 0.12 12.14
C LEU A 34 -3.44 -1.12 11.84
N LYS A 35 -4.77 -1.00 11.90
CA LYS A 35 -5.67 -2.13 11.59
C LYS A 35 -5.56 -2.56 10.13
N ALA A 36 -5.38 -1.61 9.20
CA ALA A 36 -5.18 -1.90 7.78
C ALA A 36 -3.83 -2.60 7.55
N VAL A 37 -2.79 -2.17 8.27
CA VAL A 37 -1.46 -2.81 8.25
C VAL A 37 -1.51 -4.24 8.79
N GLU A 38 -2.14 -4.46 9.94
CA GLU A 38 -2.32 -5.80 10.53
C GLU A 38 -3.09 -6.72 9.57
N HIS A 39 -4.16 -6.21 8.96
CA HIS A 39 -4.92 -6.96 7.96
C HIS A 39 -4.07 -7.30 6.73
N ALA A 40 -3.31 -6.35 6.20
CA ALA A 40 -2.40 -6.59 5.07
C ALA A 40 -1.38 -7.69 5.38
N LYS A 41 -0.77 -7.66 6.59
CA LYS A 41 0.14 -8.71 7.06
C LYS A 41 -0.52 -10.08 7.14
N GLN A 42 -1.75 -10.16 7.67
CA GLN A 42 -2.52 -11.41 7.70
C GLN A 42 -2.81 -11.98 6.31
N MET A 43 -2.97 -11.11 5.32
CA MET A 43 -3.22 -11.48 3.92
C MET A 43 -1.94 -11.75 3.12
N GLY A 44 -0.76 -11.66 3.74
CA GLY A 44 0.52 -11.99 3.13
C GLY A 44 1.27 -10.83 2.47
N LEU A 45 0.84 -9.58 2.70
CA LEU A 45 1.55 -8.38 2.26
C LEU A 45 2.32 -7.77 3.45
N ASN A 46 3.64 -7.63 3.33
CA ASN A 46 4.39 -6.86 4.33
C ASN A 46 3.95 -5.39 4.30
N ALA A 47 3.71 -4.78 5.47
CA ALA A 47 3.24 -3.40 5.56
C ALA A 47 3.67 -2.70 6.86
N THR A 48 3.69 -1.36 6.87
CA THR A 48 4.02 -0.53 8.05
C THR A 48 3.13 0.71 8.15
N CYS A 49 2.99 1.24 9.37
CA CYS A 49 2.31 2.50 9.69
C CYS A 49 3.22 3.53 10.37
N GLU A 50 4.52 3.22 10.54
CA GLU A 50 5.45 4.05 11.30
C GLU A 50 6.09 5.14 10.43
N GLU A 51 6.82 4.73 9.40
CA GLU A 51 7.47 5.61 8.44
C GLU A 51 7.22 5.13 7.02
N LEU A 52 7.15 6.07 6.07
CA LEU A 52 7.02 5.74 4.65
C LEU A 52 8.36 5.16 4.15
N PRO A 53 8.42 3.87 3.77
CA PRO A 53 9.66 3.26 3.31
C PRO A 53 10.09 3.85 1.97
N TYR A 54 11.41 3.91 1.75
CA TYR A 54 11.94 4.21 0.42
C TYR A 54 11.50 3.14 -0.59
N ALA A 55 11.11 3.59 -1.79
CA ALA A 55 10.78 2.75 -2.92
C ALA A 55 11.14 3.48 -4.24
N ASP A 56 11.42 2.71 -5.29
CA ASP A 56 11.64 3.23 -6.63
C ASP A 56 10.32 3.71 -7.26
N ILE A 57 9.21 3.07 -6.90
CA ILE A 57 7.87 3.36 -7.40
C ILE A 57 6.88 3.42 -6.23
N TYR A 58 6.04 4.45 -6.21
CA TYR A 58 4.92 4.57 -5.27
C TYR A 58 3.59 4.45 -6.00
N VAL A 59 2.73 3.55 -5.54
CA VAL A 59 1.36 3.39 -6.01
C VAL A 59 0.43 3.94 -4.93
N ILE A 60 -0.28 5.03 -5.21
CA ILE A 60 -1.15 5.70 -4.24
C ILE A 60 -2.60 5.26 -4.48
N ALA A 61 -3.16 4.52 -3.52
CA ALA A 61 -4.50 3.93 -3.56
C ALA A 61 -5.30 4.28 -2.29
N VAL A 62 -5.32 5.58 -1.95
CA VAL A 62 -6.10 6.12 -0.82
C VAL A 62 -7.43 6.68 -1.31
N THR A 63 -8.39 6.81 -0.38
CA THR A 63 -9.66 7.49 -0.66
C THR A 63 -9.41 8.95 -1.00
N THR A 64 -9.93 9.40 -2.14
CA THR A 64 -10.00 10.83 -2.49
C THR A 64 -11.45 11.27 -2.37
N SER A 65 -11.74 12.14 -1.41
CA SER A 65 -13.01 12.85 -1.39
C SER A 65 -12.97 13.89 -2.49
N ILE A 66 -13.92 13.83 -3.43
CA ILE A 66 -14.19 14.96 -4.29
C ILE A 66 -14.94 15.95 -3.41
N ASN A 67 -14.29 17.05 -3.00
CA ASN A 67 -15.02 18.18 -2.45
C ASN A 67 -15.94 18.67 -3.57
N GLN A 68 -17.25 18.45 -3.43
CA GLN A 68 -18.24 19.19 -4.20
C GLN A 68 -18.31 20.59 -3.60
N ASP A 69 -17.30 21.40 -3.88
CA ASP A 69 -17.45 22.86 -3.87
C ASP A 69 -18.07 23.22 -5.23
N ASP A 70 -19.39 22.97 -5.37
CA ASP A 70 -20.26 23.57 -6.39
C ASP A 70 -20.95 24.82 -5.81
#